data_AF-A0A1F7YLT3-F1
#
_entry.id   AF-A0A1F7YLT3-F1
#
_cell.length_a   1.000
_cell.length_b   1.000
_cell.length_c   1.000
_cell.angle_alpha   90.00
_cell.angle_beta   90.00
_cell.angle_gamma   90.00
#
_symmetry.space_group_name_H-M   'P 1'
#
loop_
_entity.id
_entity.type
_entity.pdbx_description
1 polymer ?
#
loop_
_entity_poly.entity_id
_entity_poly.type
_entity_poly.pdbx_seq_one_letter_code
_entity_poly.pdbx_strand_id
1 'polypeptide(L)'
;MLKPIKFENLTRYINQIFPFLSTITFFSLIVESFTYRGFLFKNLYIDTTLLIIIAAGFGIVDTFYGHAKQKGTALLPTIFLYANSLLFPVLLLISVLMNIIEANHYPNYIFSTLHIQPENYNRIVIFSGILVLCNVIKSQGLRLRFISIHKPTLHLKINKNYYKIFSDLKLINITSLAIFFSEIFFISLLLFVSSDNSVNLFDYMIKNSAPILKNLSMSYPQKTEYKFYASYGNFYNYMEMIKVHTPPDSNILMPPQKNPWQLEGNQRLVRYFLFPRNLYYEENPEWRNVVDYVMIAWGNEGFPPANSDDYGWPKFSIEADSVYYFDLNSKRVKYITHEYIPSDGYNAGSYGLIKLN
;
A
#
# COMPACT_ATOMS: atom_id res chain seq x y z
N MET A 1 -24.99 -21.08 40.21
CA MET A 1 -25.53 -19.74 39.91
C MET A 1 -24.38 -18.76 39.71
N LEU A 2 -24.16 -18.26 38.50
CA LEU A 2 -23.19 -17.19 38.25
C LEU A 2 -23.80 -15.86 38.74
N LYS A 3 -23.11 -15.14 39.63
CA LYS A 3 -23.53 -13.79 40.02
C LYS A 3 -23.44 -12.88 38.79
N PRO A 4 -24.48 -12.08 38.48
CA PRO A 4 -24.43 -11.15 37.35
C PRO A 4 -23.26 -10.18 37.55
N ILE A 5 -22.42 -10.04 36.53
CA ILE A 5 -21.33 -9.07 36.53
C ILE A 5 -21.97 -7.68 36.58
N LYS A 6 -21.69 -6.93 37.65
CA LYS A 6 -22.14 -5.54 37.75
C LYS A 6 -21.46 -4.71 36.67
N PHE A 7 -22.24 -3.94 35.92
CA PHE A 7 -21.77 -3.09 34.82
C PHE A 7 -20.61 -2.16 35.22
N GLU A 8 -20.60 -1.68 36.47
CA GLU A 8 -19.53 -0.84 37.03
C GLU A 8 -18.15 -1.53 37.04
N ASN A 9 -18.12 -2.87 37.19
CA ASN A 9 -16.88 -3.63 37.12
C ASN A 9 -16.37 -3.71 35.68
N LEU A 10 -17.27 -3.81 34.69
CA LEU A 10 -16.90 -3.89 33.29
C LEU A 10 -16.16 -2.63 32.81
N THR A 11 -16.70 -1.44 33.13
CA THR A 11 -16.04 -0.17 32.79
C THR A 11 -14.66 -0.05 33.43
N ARG A 12 -14.51 -0.52 34.68
CA ARG A 12 -13.21 -0.54 35.35
C ARG A 12 -12.19 -1.43 34.63
N TYR A 13 -12.60 -2.62 34.20
CA TYR A 13 -11.73 -3.52 33.43
C TYR A 13 -11.35 -2.94 32.07
N ILE A 14 -12.30 -2.33 31.36
CA ILE A 14 -12.04 -1.68 30.07
C ILE A 14 -11.01 -0.58 30.23
N ASN A 15 -11.15 0.29 31.23
CA ASN A 15 -10.21 1.38 31.50
C ASN A 15 -8.80 0.88 31.84
N GLN A 16 -8.68 -0.31 32.41
CA GLN A 16 -7.39 -0.92 32.73
C GLN A 16 -6.78 -1.60 31.50
N ILE A 17 -7.57 -2.33 30.72
CA ILE A 17 -7.09 -3.16 29.61
C ILE A 17 -6.82 -2.34 28.34
N PHE A 18 -7.65 -1.33 28.06
CA PHE A 18 -7.62 -0.58 26.81
C PHE A 18 -6.25 0.04 26.46
N PRO A 19 -5.53 0.71 27.38
CA PRO A 19 -4.23 1.30 27.07
C PRO A 19 -3.18 0.24 26.69
N PHE A 20 -3.16 -0.90 27.39
CA PHE A 20 -2.23 -1.99 27.10
C PHE A 20 -2.54 -2.64 25.76
N LEU A 21 -3.81 -2.95 25.51
CA LEU A 21 -4.24 -3.53 24.25
C LEU A 21 -3.89 -2.61 23.08
N SER A 22 -4.15 -1.31 23.20
CA SER A 22 -3.81 -0.33 22.16
C SER A 22 -2.30 -0.21 21.94
N THR A 23 -1.51 -0.29 23.01
CA THR A 23 -0.04 -0.29 22.91
C THR A 23 0.48 -1.53 22.19
N ILE A 24 -0.05 -2.72 22.52
CA ILE A 24 0.27 -3.98 21.84
C ILE A 24 -0.10 -3.89 20.36
N THR A 25 -1.26 -3.29 20.03
CA THR A 25 -1.67 -3.06 18.65
C THR A 25 -0.69 -2.15 17.92
N PHE A 26 -0.29 -1.02 18.49
CA PHE A 26 0.72 -0.13 17.89
C PHE A 26 2.04 -0.86 17.61
N PHE A 27 2.57 -1.56 18.60
CA PHE A 27 3.82 -2.30 18.47
C PHE A 27 3.72 -3.36 17.36
N SER A 28 2.60 -4.09 17.33
CA SER A 28 2.35 -5.12 16.32
C SER A 28 2.31 -4.55 14.90
N LEU A 29 1.65 -3.40 14.73
CA LEU A 29 1.57 -2.74 13.43
C LEU A 29 2.90 -2.16 12.99
N ILE A 30 3.71 -1.63 13.92
CA ILE A 30 5.09 -1.19 13.63
C ILE A 30 5.93 -2.38 13.13
N VAL A 31 5.90 -3.51 13.84
CA VAL A 31 6.65 -4.71 13.44
C VAL A 31 6.24 -5.19 12.04
N GLU A 32 4.94 -5.27 11.74
CA GLU A 32 4.49 -5.64 10.39
C GLU A 32 4.83 -4.59 9.33
N SER A 33 4.95 -3.30 9.70
CA SER A 33 5.36 -2.25 8.77
C SER A 33 6.80 -2.39 8.31
N PHE A 34 7.70 -2.92 9.14
CA PHE A 34 9.11 -3.14 8.80
C PHE A 34 9.42 -4.57 8.34
N THR A 35 8.43 -5.47 8.30
CA THR A 35 8.60 -6.86 7.88
C THR A 35 7.71 -7.16 6.69
N TYR A 36 6.66 -7.97 6.90
CA TYR A 36 5.64 -8.23 5.91
C TYR A 36 4.28 -8.49 6.57
N ARG A 37 3.21 -8.20 5.83
CA ARG A 37 1.84 -8.50 6.27
C ARG A 37 1.69 -9.99 6.62
N GLY A 38 1.22 -10.28 7.83
CA GLY A 38 1.05 -11.64 8.32
C GLY A 38 2.30 -12.24 8.95
N PHE A 39 3.37 -11.46 9.14
CA PHE A 39 4.55 -11.88 9.91
C PHE A 39 4.15 -12.34 11.31
N LEU A 40 3.30 -11.58 12.02
CA LEU A 40 2.87 -11.94 13.36
C LEU A 40 1.90 -13.12 13.36
N PHE A 41 1.06 -13.27 12.33
CA PHE A 41 0.20 -14.44 12.21
C PHE A 41 1.03 -15.72 11.98
N LYS A 42 2.03 -15.66 11.10
CA LYS A 42 2.89 -16.82 10.80
C LYS A 42 3.71 -17.26 12.01
N ASN A 43 4.25 -16.33 12.79
CA ASN A 43 5.19 -16.64 13.87
C ASN A 43 4.53 -16.74 15.25
N LEU A 44 3.45 -15.99 15.50
CA LEU A 44 2.79 -15.89 16.80
C LEU A 44 1.29 -16.22 16.75
N TYR A 45 0.71 -16.50 15.57
CA TYR A 45 -0.73 -16.70 15.37
C TYR A 45 -1.59 -15.50 15.78
N ILE A 46 -1.03 -14.29 15.68
CA ILE A 46 -1.71 -13.03 15.99
C ILE A 46 -2.11 -12.33 14.68
N ASP A 47 -3.41 -12.14 14.46
CA ASP A 47 -3.94 -11.31 13.37
C ASP A 47 -4.01 -9.83 13.80
N THR A 48 -3.21 -8.99 13.15
CA THR A 48 -3.14 -7.55 13.44
C THR A 48 -4.43 -6.80 13.12
N THR A 49 -5.23 -7.29 12.16
CA THR A 49 -6.55 -6.74 11.83
C THR A 49 -7.51 -6.97 12.98
N LEU A 50 -7.50 -8.18 13.55
CA LEU A 50 -8.32 -8.51 14.72
C LEU A 50 -7.91 -7.67 15.93
N LEU A 51 -6.61 -7.47 16.16
CA LEU A 51 -6.11 -6.59 17.23
C LEU A 51 -6.61 -5.15 17.09
N ILE A 52 -6.59 -4.58 15.87
CA ILE A 52 -7.15 -3.25 15.60
C ILE A 52 -8.63 -3.21 15.98
N ILE A 53 -9.42 -4.19 15.52
CA ILE A 53 -10.87 -4.23 15.77
C ILE A 53 -11.17 -4.31 17.27
N ILE A 54 -10.47 -5.17 18.01
CA ILE A 54 -10.67 -5.32 19.45
C ILE A 54 -10.25 -4.02 20.17
N ALA A 55 -9.08 -3.47 19.86
CA ALA A 55 -8.59 -2.25 20.51
C ALA A 55 -9.51 -1.04 20.24
N ALA A 56 -9.93 -0.87 18.98
CA ALA A 56 -10.88 0.18 18.59
C ALA A 56 -12.24 -0.02 19.28
N GLY A 57 -12.75 -1.25 19.36
CA GLY A 57 -13.97 -1.57 20.08
C GLY A 57 -13.90 -1.18 21.56
N PHE A 58 -12.78 -1.48 22.24
CA PHE A 58 -12.56 -1.03 23.62
C PHE A 58 -12.51 0.49 23.73
N GLY A 59 -11.87 1.19 22.79
CA GLY A 59 -11.84 2.65 22.74
C GLY A 59 -13.23 3.26 22.60
N ILE A 60 -14.06 2.71 21.71
CA ILE A 60 -15.46 3.12 21.52
C ILE A 60 -16.27 2.91 22.81
N VAL A 61 -16.13 1.75 23.45
CA VAL A 61 -16.85 1.47 24.70
C VAL A 61 -16.37 2.39 25.83
N ASP A 62 -15.07 2.67 25.97
CA ASP A 62 -14.57 3.67 26.92
C ASP A 62 -15.12 5.07 26.63
N THR A 63 -15.16 5.49 25.36
CA THR A 63 -15.71 6.80 24.96
C THR A 63 -17.18 6.94 25.35
N PHE A 64 -18.02 5.94 25.11
CA PHE A 64 -19.45 6.03 25.39
C PHE A 64 -19.84 5.70 26.84
N TYR A 65 -19.12 4.82 27.52
CA TYR A 65 -19.49 4.31 28.84
C TYR A 65 -18.52 4.71 29.96
N GLY A 66 -17.29 5.11 29.65
CA GLY A 66 -16.28 5.53 30.64
C GLY A 66 -16.66 6.79 31.43
N HIS A 67 -17.59 7.60 30.90
CA HIS A 67 -18.11 8.80 31.58
C HIS A 67 -19.22 8.50 32.60
N ALA A 68 -19.73 7.28 32.63
CA ALA A 68 -20.70 6.87 33.64
C ALA A 68 -19.99 6.65 34.98
N LYS A 69 -20.09 7.65 35.86
CA LYS A 69 -20.12 7.49 37.33
C LYS A 69 -18.82 7.32 38.13
N GLN A 70 -17.63 7.18 37.55
CA GLN A 70 -16.41 7.08 38.38
C GLN A 70 -15.80 8.46 38.70
N LYS A 71 -16.17 9.02 39.88
CA LYS A 71 -15.38 10.06 40.56
C LYS A 71 -14.02 9.45 40.90
N GLY A 72 -13.03 9.69 40.03
CA GLY A 72 -11.72 9.03 40.07
C GLY A 72 -11.38 8.52 38.69
N THR A 73 -11.20 9.45 37.75
CA THR A 73 -10.86 9.15 36.35
C THR A 73 -9.63 8.27 36.29
N ALA A 74 -9.73 7.13 35.62
CA ALA A 74 -8.58 6.32 35.27
C ALA A 74 -7.62 7.19 34.45
N LEU A 75 -6.52 7.60 35.07
CA LEU A 75 -5.53 8.52 34.49
C LEU A 75 -4.92 7.93 33.20
N LEU A 76 -4.78 6.60 33.15
CA LEU A 76 -4.03 5.90 32.11
C LEU A 76 -4.68 5.96 30.70
N PRO A 77 -5.99 5.64 30.50
CA PRO A 77 -6.66 5.88 29.22
C PRO A 77 -6.56 7.31 28.72
N THR A 78 -6.73 8.28 29.61
CA THR A 78 -6.66 9.70 29.27
C THR A 78 -5.26 10.06 28.80
N ILE A 79 -4.21 9.70 29.55
CA ILE A 79 -2.82 9.91 29.13
C ILE A 79 -2.56 9.27 27.77
N PHE A 80 -3.01 8.03 27.57
CA PHE A 80 -2.81 7.31 26.31
C PHE A 80 -3.49 8.01 25.13
N LEU A 81 -4.75 8.40 25.27
CA LEU A 81 -5.49 9.12 24.21
C LEU A 81 -4.84 10.48 23.89
N TYR A 82 -4.38 11.23 24.91
CA TYR A 82 -3.64 12.47 24.69
C TYR A 82 -2.30 12.23 23.98
N ALA A 83 -1.53 11.21 24.39
CA ALA A 83 -0.29 10.83 23.72
C ALA A 83 -0.53 10.46 22.25
N ASN A 84 -1.59 9.69 21.97
CA ASN A 84 -2.00 9.37 20.61
C ASN A 84 -2.42 10.62 19.82
N SER A 85 -3.15 11.56 20.42
CA SER A 85 -3.51 12.83 19.77
C SER A 85 -2.30 13.69 19.39
N LEU A 86 -1.20 13.61 20.15
CA LEU A 86 0.07 14.25 19.79
C LEU A 86 0.82 13.46 18.71
N LEU A 87 0.74 12.13 18.73
CA LEU A 87 1.41 11.25 17.78
C LEU A 87 0.74 11.24 16.38
N PHE A 88 -0.59 11.34 16.31
CA PHE A 88 -1.36 11.23 15.08
C PHE A 88 -0.92 12.20 13.97
N PRO A 89 -0.74 13.52 14.23
CA PRO A 89 -0.27 14.45 13.20
C PRO A 89 1.11 14.08 12.65
N VAL A 90 1.99 13.54 13.50
CA VAL A 90 3.33 13.09 13.08
C VAL A 90 3.23 11.87 12.17
N LEU A 91 2.42 10.88 12.56
CA LEU A 91 2.20 9.67 11.76
C LEU A 91 1.59 9.99 10.39
N LEU A 92 0.61 10.90 10.39
CA LEU A 92 -0.05 11.39 9.19
C LEU A 92 0.95 12.14 8.29
N LEU A 93 1.74 13.05 8.84
CA LEU A 93 2.76 13.78 8.09
C LEU A 93 3.76 12.83 7.42
N ILE A 94 4.24 11.81 8.14
CA ILE A 94 5.13 10.80 7.59
C ILE A 94 4.43 10.02 6.45
N SER A 95 3.15 9.64 6.61
CA SER A 95 2.37 8.98 5.54
C SER A 95 2.30 9.85 4.28
N VAL A 96 2.01 11.14 4.45
CA VAL A 96 1.95 12.10 3.33
C VAL A 96 3.31 12.26 2.65
N LEU A 97 4.38 12.43 3.44
CA LEU A 97 5.74 12.53 2.90
C LEU A 97 6.15 11.26 2.15
N MET A 98 5.79 10.08 2.66
CA MET A 98 6.02 8.82 1.95
C MET A 98 5.30 8.81 0.60
N ASN A 99 4.02 9.19 0.54
CA ASN A 99 3.29 9.23 -0.72
C ASN A 99 3.87 10.24 -1.72
N ILE A 100 4.35 11.40 -1.26
CA ILE A 100 4.99 12.41 -2.12
C ILE A 100 6.31 11.90 -2.68
N ILE A 101 7.17 11.32 -1.83
CA ILE A 101 8.46 10.77 -2.25
C ILE A 101 8.25 9.65 -3.29
N GLU A 102 7.26 8.80 -3.05
CA GLU A 102 6.90 7.72 -3.97
C GLU A 102 6.45 8.25 -5.34
N ALA A 103 5.60 9.27 -5.35
CA ALA A 103 5.12 9.92 -6.57
C ALA A 103 6.24 10.60 -7.37
N ASN A 104 7.24 11.17 -6.68
CA ASN A 104 8.35 11.89 -7.30
C ASN A 104 9.46 11.01 -7.88
N HIS A 105 9.57 9.75 -7.45
CA HIS A 105 10.63 8.83 -7.90
C HIS A 105 10.07 7.77 -8.84
N TYR A 106 9.41 6.76 -8.28
CA TYR A 106 8.74 5.68 -8.99
C TYR A 106 7.96 4.80 -7.99
N PRO A 107 6.95 4.04 -8.46
CA PRO A 107 6.25 3.08 -7.61
C PRO A 107 7.22 2.05 -6.99
N ASN A 108 7.09 1.87 -5.69
CA ASN A 108 7.90 1.09 -4.74
C ASN A 108 9.29 1.65 -4.38
N TYR A 109 9.59 2.92 -4.63
CA TYR A 109 10.87 3.55 -4.24
C TYR A 109 11.14 3.40 -2.74
N ILE A 110 10.18 3.80 -1.91
CA ILE A 110 10.34 3.76 -0.45
C ILE A 110 10.41 2.33 0.04
N PHE A 111 9.70 1.41 -0.58
CA PHE A 111 9.56 0.04 -0.07
C PHE A 111 10.83 -0.76 -0.35
N SER A 112 11.49 -0.48 -1.48
CA SER A 112 12.78 -1.06 -1.81
C SER A 112 13.93 -0.48 -0.98
N THR A 113 13.86 0.81 -0.62
CA THR A 113 14.96 1.49 0.09
C THR A 113 14.85 1.35 1.60
N LEU A 114 13.68 1.65 2.17
CA LEU A 114 13.44 1.67 3.62
C LEU A 114 12.82 0.38 4.16
N HIS A 115 12.43 -0.55 3.30
CA HIS A 115 11.76 -1.81 3.68
C HIS A 115 10.45 -1.58 4.49
N ILE A 116 9.80 -0.44 4.29
CA ILE A 116 8.52 -0.12 4.92
C ILE A 116 7.38 -0.52 3.99
N GLN A 117 6.42 -1.30 4.50
CA GLN A 117 5.18 -1.62 3.79
C GLN A 117 4.12 -0.53 4.04
N PRO A 118 3.68 0.23 3.03
CA PRO A 118 2.73 1.34 3.22
C PRO A 118 1.38 0.88 3.69
N GLU A 119 0.94 -0.28 3.20
CA GLU A 119 -0.34 -0.86 3.60
C GLU A 119 -0.40 -1.03 5.11
N ASN A 120 0.73 -1.46 5.72
CA ASN A 120 0.83 -1.67 7.16
C ASN A 120 1.05 -0.35 7.90
N TYR A 121 1.85 0.56 7.35
CA TYR A 121 2.04 1.89 7.94
C TYR A 121 0.73 2.69 7.98
N ASN A 122 -0.06 2.65 6.90
CA ASN A 122 -1.35 3.32 6.82
C ASN A 122 -2.35 2.74 7.83
N ARG A 123 -2.24 1.46 8.22
CA ARG A 123 -3.04 0.91 9.33
C ARG A 123 -2.71 1.57 10.67
N ILE A 124 -1.44 1.93 10.91
CA ILE A 124 -1.04 2.68 12.11
C ILE A 124 -1.74 4.05 12.11
N VAL A 125 -1.73 4.74 10.97
CA VAL A 125 -2.38 6.06 10.80
C VAL A 125 -3.89 5.96 11.01
N ILE A 126 -4.54 4.97 10.39
CA ILE A 126 -5.98 4.73 10.54
C ILE A 126 -6.34 4.42 11.99
N PHE A 127 -5.61 3.50 12.63
CA PHE A 127 -5.85 3.14 14.03
C PHE A 127 -5.67 4.36 14.96
N SER A 128 -4.61 5.14 14.76
CA SER A 128 -4.37 6.38 15.50
C SER A 128 -5.48 7.42 15.28
N GLY A 129 -5.99 7.56 14.05
CA GLY A 129 -7.11 8.43 13.70
C GLY A 129 -8.42 8.03 14.39
N ILE A 130 -8.72 6.72 14.47
CA ILE A 130 -9.87 6.19 15.22
C ILE A 130 -9.78 6.59 16.69
N LEU A 131 -8.59 6.48 17.29
CA LEU A 131 -8.38 6.85 18.69
C LEU A 131 -8.50 8.36 18.93
N VAL A 132 -8.04 9.20 18.00
CA VAL A 132 -8.27 10.65 18.04
C VAL A 132 -9.76 10.96 17.99
N LEU A 133 -10.49 10.33 17.08
CA LEU A 133 -11.94 10.50 16.97
C LEU A 133 -12.64 10.09 18.28
N CYS A 134 -12.22 8.98 18.90
CA CYS A 134 -12.73 8.55 20.21
C CYS A 134 -12.49 9.62 21.29
N ASN A 135 -11.33 10.26 21.30
CA ASN A 135 -10.98 11.32 22.24
C ASN A 135 -11.82 12.60 22.01
N VAL A 136 -12.01 13.00 20.76
CA VAL A 136 -12.83 14.17 20.37
C VAL A 136 -14.30 13.96 20.76
N ILE A 137 -14.87 12.80 20.47
CA ILE A 137 -16.24 12.46 20.87
C ILE A 137 -16.38 12.50 22.41
N LYS A 138 -15.36 11.99 23.12
CA LYS A 138 -15.33 11.97 24.59
C LYS A 138 -15.24 13.39 25.16
N SER A 139 -14.39 14.25 24.62
CA SER A 139 -14.15 15.61 25.13
C SER A 139 -15.33 16.55 24.92
N GLN A 140 -16.05 16.41 23.80
CA GLN A 140 -17.22 17.22 23.49
C GLN A 140 -18.46 16.86 24.32
N GLY A 141 -18.37 15.81 25.16
CA GLY A 141 -19.51 15.36 25.96
C GLY A 141 -20.70 14.97 25.11
N LEU A 142 -20.45 14.54 23.86
CA LEU A 142 -21.43 14.14 22.86
C LEU A 142 -22.05 12.81 23.31
N ARG A 143 -22.84 12.87 24.38
CA ARG A 143 -23.67 11.77 24.83
C ARG A 143 -24.64 11.51 23.70
N LEU A 144 -24.60 10.30 23.13
CA LEU A 144 -25.72 9.76 22.39
C LEU A 144 -26.94 9.82 23.31
N ARG A 145 -27.71 10.91 23.22
CA ARG A 145 -29.00 11.10 23.92
C ARG A 145 -30.02 10.02 23.53
N PHE A 146 -29.68 9.15 22.58
CA PHE A 146 -30.51 8.06 22.07
C PHE A 146 -31.00 7.04 23.10
N ILE A 147 -30.42 6.98 24.33
CA ILE A 147 -30.86 5.99 25.35
C ILE A 147 -31.39 6.65 26.63
N SER A 148 -31.37 7.98 26.74
CA SER A 148 -32.12 8.63 27.80
C SER A 148 -33.58 8.78 27.37
N ILE A 149 -34.32 7.68 27.46
CA ILE A 149 -35.78 7.68 27.64
C ILE A 149 -36.04 8.52 28.91
N HIS A 150 -36.18 9.83 28.71
CA HIS A 150 -36.53 10.76 29.76
C HIS A 150 -37.96 10.43 30.17
N LYS A 151 -38.16 9.90 31.38
CA LYS A 151 -39.41 10.09 32.11
C LYS A 151 -39.60 11.60 32.28
N PRO A 152 -40.64 12.22 31.71
CA PRO A 152 -40.86 13.63 31.85
C PRO A 152 -41.49 13.88 33.22
N THR A 153 -40.72 14.42 34.17
CA THR A 153 -41.28 15.11 35.33
C THR A 153 -40.94 16.58 35.19
N LEU A 154 -41.88 17.30 34.57
CA LEU A 154 -41.80 18.70 34.23
C LEU A 154 -42.44 19.52 35.36
N HIS A 155 -41.63 20.04 36.27
CA HIS A 155 -42.05 21.11 37.18
C HIS A 155 -41.05 22.27 37.09
N LEU A 156 -41.33 23.19 36.16
CA LEU A 156 -40.59 24.44 36.00
C LEU A 156 -41.31 25.56 36.76
N LYS A 157 -40.73 25.99 37.89
CA LYS A 157 -40.94 27.34 38.44
C LYS A 157 -39.86 28.26 37.87
N ILE A 158 -40.27 29.15 36.97
CA ILE A 158 -39.39 30.12 36.30
C ILE A 158 -39.06 31.24 37.30
N ASN A 159 -37.79 31.38 37.66
CA ASN A 159 -37.28 32.43 38.54
C ASN A 159 -36.46 33.47 37.75
N LYS A 160 -36.60 34.76 38.07
CA LYS A 160 -36.17 35.94 37.30
C LYS A 160 -34.65 36.18 37.18
N ASN A 161 -33.79 35.20 37.47
CA ASN A 161 -32.32 35.35 37.42
C ASN A 161 -31.68 35.09 36.03
N TYR A 162 -32.46 35.08 34.95
CA TYR A 162 -31.99 34.69 33.61
C TYR A 162 -30.97 35.65 32.97
N TYR A 163 -30.90 36.92 33.40
CA TYR A 163 -30.00 37.89 32.76
C TYR A 163 -28.52 37.73 33.14
N LYS A 164 -28.20 37.14 34.30
CA LYS A 164 -26.80 36.88 34.70
C LYS A 164 -26.21 35.61 34.08
N ILE A 165 -27.07 34.68 33.67
CA ILE A 165 -26.65 33.43 33.01
C ILE A 165 -26.26 33.69 31.54
N PHE A 166 -26.85 34.70 30.89
CA PHE A 166 -26.55 35.04 29.50
C PHE A 166 -25.23 35.81 29.28
N SER A 167 -24.72 36.52 30.28
CA SER A 167 -23.41 37.19 30.18
C SER A 167 -22.24 36.20 30.27
N ASP A 168 -22.39 35.14 31.07
CA ASP A 168 -21.37 34.10 31.21
C ASP A 168 -21.41 33.08 30.04
N LEU A 169 -22.53 33.00 29.32
CA LEU A 169 -22.69 32.19 28.10
C LEU A 169 -22.06 32.83 26.85
N LYS A 170 -21.89 34.17 26.80
CA LYS A 170 -21.37 34.87 25.62
C LYS A 170 -19.86 34.73 25.42
N LEU A 171 -19.14 34.32 26.45
CA LEU A 171 -17.71 34.02 26.40
C LEU A 171 -17.42 32.51 26.45
N ILE A 172 -18.41 31.66 26.20
CA ILE A 172 -18.18 30.30 25.69
C ILE A 172 -17.76 30.44 24.21
N ASN A 173 -16.58 31.05 24.10
CA ASN A 173 -15.49 30.83 23.17
C ASN A 173 -15.85 30.65 21.71
N ILE A 174 -15.98 31.77 21.00
CA ILE A 174 -15.78 31.86 19.54
C ILE A 174 -14.51 31.09 19.12
N THR A 175 -13.46 31.07 19.94
CA THR A 175 -12.24 30.26 19.77
C THR A 175 -12.52 28.76 19.83
N SER A 176 -13.33 28.28 20.77
CA SER A 176 -13.74 26.86 20.85
C SER A 176 -14.62 26.44 19.68
N LEU A 177 -15.47 27.35 19.20
CA LEU A 177 -16.28 27.14 18.00
C LEU A 177 -15.39 27.10 16.74
N ALA A 178 -14.41 28.00 16.64
CA ALA A 178 -13.44 28.01 15.54
C ALA A 178 -12.54 26.76 15.54
N ILE A 179 -12.09 26.30 16.72
CA ILE A 179 -11.34 25.05 16.88
C ILE A 179 -12.21 23.85 16.48
N PHE A 180 -13.48 23.83 16.90
CA PHE A 180 -14.42 22.77 16.50
C PHE A 180 -14.64 22.73 14.98
N PHE A 181 -14.85 23.88 14.35
CA PHE A 181 -14.99 23.94 12.89
C PHE A 181 -13.70 23.64 12.15
N SER A 182 -12.52 24.00 12.68
CA SER A 182 -11.24 23.63 12.07
C SER A 182 -10.96 22.14 12.21
N GLU A 183 -11.32 21.51 13.33
CA GLU A 183 -11.28 20.06 13.52
C GLU A 183 -12.23 19.34 12.56
N ILE A 184 -13.48 19.80 12.43
CA ILE A 184 -14.44 19.23 11.45
C ILE A 184 -13.93 19.40 10.03
N PHE A 185 -13.39 20.58 9.70
CA PHE A 185 -12.84 20.85 8.38
C PHE A 185 -11.64 19.95 8.10
N PHE A 186 -10.75 19.77 9.06
CA PHE A 186 -9.58 18.90 8.92
C PHE A 186 -9.97 17.42 8.84
N ILE A 187 -10.93 16.96 9.65
CA ILE A 187 -11.49 15.61 9.57
C ILE A 187 -12.19 15.40 8.22
N SER A 188 -12.97 16.37 7.74
CA SER A 188 -13.65 16.29 6.44
C SER A 188 -12.66 16.30 5.29
N LEU A 189 -11.60 17.12 5.37
CA LEU A 189 -10.50 17.13 4.40
C LEU A 189 -9.75 15.80 4.41
N LEU A 190 -9.50 15.24 5.60
CA LEU A 190 -8.88 13.92 5.75
C LEU A 190 -9.78 12.81 5.20
N LEU A 191 -11.09 12.85 5.47
CA LEU A 191 -12.05 11.91 4.93
C LEU A 191 -12.17 12.05 3.42
N PHE A 192 -12.08 13.27 2.87
CA PHE A 192 -12.09 13.55 1.44
C PHE A 192 -10.82 13.05 0.75
N VAL A 193 -9.64 13.39 1.28
CA VAL A 193 -8.34 12.89 0.78
C VAL A 193 -8.26 11.37 0.96
N SER A 194 -8.77 10.84 2.07
CA SER A 194 -8.85 9.40 2.29
C SER A 194 -9.87 8.74 1.40
N SER A 195 -10.99 9.39 1.06
CA SER A 195 -12.02 8.80 0.18
C SER A 195 -11.54 8.75 -1.25
N ASP A 196 -10.88 9.78 -1.77
CA ASP A 196 -10.31 9.74 -3.12
C ASP A 196 -9.22 8.67 -3.21
N ASN A 197 -8.33 8.61 -2.21
CA ASN A 197 -7.33 7.56 -2.13
C ASN A 197 -7.94 6.18 -1.89
N SER A 198 -9.03 6.07 -1.12
CA SER A 198 -9.73 4.81 -0.86
C SER A 198 -10.48 4.35 -2.09
N VAL A 199 -11.11 5.23 -2.85
CA VAL A 199 -11.78 4.89 -4.12
C VAL A 199 -10.73 4.41 -5.10
N ASN A 200 -9.60 5.12 -5.25
CA ASN A 200 -8.51 4.67 -6.12
C ASN A 200 -7.90 3.35 -5.66
N LEU A 201 -7.73 3.16 -4.34
CA LEU A 201 -7.25 1.91 -3.76
C LEU A 201 -8.27 0.79 -3.93
N PHE A 202 -9.57 1.04 -3.77
CA PHE A 202 -10.63 0.07 -3.92
C PHE A 202 -10.78 -0.30 -5.39
N ASP A 203 -10.68 0.66 -6.31
CA ASP A 203 -10.62 0.44 -7.75
C ASP A 203 -9.40 -0.39 -8.12
N TYR A 204 -8.22 -0.06 -7.57
CA TYR A 204 -6.99 -0.83 -7.79
C TYR A 204 -7.13 -2.25 -7.22
N MET A 205 -7.66 -2.40 -6.01
CA MET A 205 -7.91 -3.69 -5.38
C MET A 205 -8.92 -4.50 -6.19
N ILE A 206 -10.05 -3.93 -6.61
CA ILE A 206 -11.05 -4.60 -7.45
C ILE A 206 -10.41 -4.96 -8.80
N LYS A 207 -9.72 -4.04 -9.48
CA LYS A 207 -9.09 -4.31 -10.78
C LYS A 207 -8.05 -5.42 -10.69
N ASN A 208 -7.28 -5.49 -9.60
CA ASN A 208 -6.27 -6.53 -9.41
C ASN A 208 -6.80 -7.85 -8.84
N SER A 209 -7.88 -7.81 -8.06
CA SER A 209 -8.44 -9.00 -7.40
C SER A 209 -9.60 -9.61 -8.19
N ALA A 210 -10.39 -8.83 -8.92
CA ALA A 210 -11.49 -9.32 -9.74
C ALA A 210 -11.06 -10.41 -10.72
N PRO A 211 -9.89 -10.33 -11.38
CA PRO A 211 -9.45 -11.42 -12.24
C PRO A 211 -9.05 -12.70 -11.47
N ILE A 212 -8.50 -12.55 -10.26
CA ILE A 212 -8.17 -13.68 -9.38
C ILE A 212 -9.45 -14.34 -8.86
N LEU A 213 -10.45 -13.53 -8.49
CA LEU A 213 -11.77 -13.97 -8.00
C LEU A 213 -12.63 -14.58 -9.11
N LYS A 214 -12.48 -14.15 -10.36
CA LYS A 214 -13.14 -14.79 -11.52
C LYS A 214 -12.55 -16.15 -11.85
N ASN A 215 -11.33 -16.42 -11.40
CA ASN A 215 -10.58 -17.64 -11.73
C ASN A 215 -10.18 -18.42 -10.47
N LEU A 216 -11.11 -18.64 -9.54
CA LEU A 216 -10.84 -19.33 -8.27
C LEU A 216 -10.26 -20.73 -8.46
N SER A 217 -10.65 -21.43 -9.53
CA SER A 217 -10.17 -22.77 -9.89
C SER A 217 -8.73 -22.82 -10.40
N MET A 218 -8.11 -21.67 -10.74
CA MET A 218 -6.71 -21.64 -11.17
C MET A 218 -5.78 -21.99 -10.00
N SER A 219 -4.77 -22.80 -10.31
CA SER A 219 -3.64 -23.05 -9.42
C SER A 219 -2.87 -21.74 -9.13
N TYR A 220 -2.08 -21.73 -8.05
CA TYR A 220 -1.29 -20.55 -7.69
C TYR A 220 -0.34 -20.08 -8.81
N PRO A 221 0.41 -20.97 -9.51
CA PRO A 221 1.23 -20.56 -10.66
C PRO A 221 0.42 -19.90 -11.77
N GLN A 222 -0.75 -20.43 -12.11
CA GLN A 222 -1.63 -19.86 -13.14
C GLN A 222 -2.16 -18.47 -12.76
N LYS A 223 -2.49 -18.25 -11.48
CA LYS A 223 -2.92 -16.92 -10.98
C LYS A 223 -1.78 -15.90 -11.06
N THR A 224 -0.57 -16.32 -10.74
CA THR A 224 0.64 -15.50 -10.83
C THR A 224 0.93 -15.14 -12.28
N GLU A 225 0.91 -16.12 -13.19
CA GLU A 225 1.06 -15.92 -14.63
C GLU A 225 0.01 -14.93 -15.17
N TYR A 226 -1.25 -15.16 -14.82
CA TYR A 226 -2.35 -14.27 -15.21
C TYR A 226 -2.12 -12.83 -14.74
N LYS A 227 -1.72 -12.63 -13.47
CA LYS A 227 -1.48 -11.30 -12.90
C LYS A 227 -0.37 -10.56 -13.64
N PHE A 228 0.76 -11.24 -13.90
CA PHE A 228 1.87 -10.62 -14.60
C PHE A 228 1.53 -10.34 -16.06
N TYR A 229 0.86 -11.26 -16.74
CA TYR A 229 0.39 -11.02 -18.10
C TYR A 229 -0.61 -9.85 -18.16
N ALA A 230 -1.52 -9.72 -17.20
CA ALA A 230 -2.45 -8.59 -17.14
C ALA A 230 -1.74 -7.23 -16.93
N SER A 231 -0.59 -7.24 -16.22
CA SER A 231 0.15 -6.01 -15.91
C SER A 231 1.16 -5.61 -16.99
N TYR A 232 1.76 -6.60 -17.68
CA TYR A 232 2.90 -6.38 -18.59
C TYR A 232 2.66 -6.91 -20.01
N GLY A 233 1.57 -7.66 -20.25
CA GLY A 233 1.23 -8.20 -21.56
C GLY A 233 2.35 -9.03 -22.19
N ASN A 234 2.67 -8.73 -23.44
CA ASN A 234 3.69 -9.42 -24.23
C ASN A 234 5.10 -9.31 -23.63
N PHE A 235 5.40 -8.27 -22.84
CA PHE A 235 6.68 -8.17 -22.14
C PHE A 235 6.87 -9.32 -21.15
N TYR A 236 5.82 -9.73 -20.41
CA TYR A 236 5.90 -10.88 -19.51
C TYR A 236 6.20 -12.17 -20.26
N ASN A 237 5.47 -12.43 -21.36
CA ASN A 237 5.72 -13.61 -22.19
C ASN A 237 7.15 -13.60 -22.73
N TYR A 238 7.65 -12.44 -23.16
CA TYR A 238 9.01 -12.30 -23.65
C TYR A 238 10.05 -12.64 -22.57
N MET A 239 9.90 -12.13 -21.35
CA MET A 239 10.82 -12.43 -20.25
C MET A 239 10.81 -13.91 -19.85
N GLU A 240 9.63 -14.55 -19.80
CA GLU A 240 9.54 -15.99 -19.52
C GLU A 240 10.21 -16.82 -20.62
N MET A 241 10.09 -16.41 -21.89
CA MET A 241 10.78 -17.08 -23.00
C MET A 241 12.31 -16.97 -22.88
N ILE A 242 12.84 -15.78 -22.55
CA ILE A 242 14.28 -15.62 -22.30
C ILE A 242 14.71 -16.53 -21.14
N LYS A 243 13.97 -16.53 -20.04
CA LYS A 243 14.27 -17.31 -18.84
C LYS A 243 14.30 -18.82 -19.09
N VAL A 244 13.44 -19.34 -19.96
CA VAL A 244 13.44 -20.77 -20.32
C VAL A 244 14.59 -21.14 -21.26
N HIS A 245 15.11 -20.19 -22.05
CA HIS A 245 16.16 -20.43 -23.06
C HIS A 245 17.56 -19.97 -22.64
N THR A 246 17.76 -19.64 -21.35
CA THR A 246 19.06 -19.22 -20.82
C THR A 246 19.35 -19.90 -19.48
N PRO A 247 20.59 -20.35 -19.23
CA PRO A 247 21.02 -20.82 -17.92
C PRO A 247 20.89 -19.74 -16.82
N PRO A 248 20.74 -20.10 -15.53
CA PRO A 248 20.63 -19.13 -14.45
C PRO A 248 21.85 -18.22 -14.26
N ASP A 249 23.04 -18.71 -14.61
CA ASP A 249 24.33 -18.03 -14.50
C ASP A 249 24.73 -17.24 -15.74
N SER A 250 23.87 -17.18 -16.76
CA SER A 250 24.17 -16.50 -18.02
C SER A 250 24.30 -14.97 -17.88
N ASN A 251 25.16 -14.40 -18.72
CA ASN A 251 25.34 -12.97 -18.93
C ASN A 251 24.54 -12.52 -20.16
N ILE A 252 23.55 -11.65 -19.95
CA ILE A 252 22.63 -11.20 -21.01
C ILE A 252 22.82 -9.72 -21.29
N LEU A 253 23.07 -9.37 -22.55
CA LEU A 253 22.98 -7.99 -23.03
C LEU A 253 21.52 -7.63 -23.34
N MET A 254 21.06 -6.52 -22.79
CA MET A 254 19.71 -5.98 -23.01
C MET A 254 19.78 -4.63 -23.76
N PRO A 255 18.68 -4.18 -24.40
CA PRO A 255 18.64 -2.88 -25.05
C PRO A 255 18.84 -1.71 -24.06
N PRO A 256 19.20 -0.51 -24.55
CA PRO A 256 19.27 0.67 -23.69
C PRO A 256 17.88 1.11 -23.21
N GLN A 257 17.79 1.71 -22.02
CA GLN A 257 16.53 2.24 -21.47
C GLN A 257 16.13 3.57 -22.13
N LYS A 258 15.73 3.51 -23.40
CA LYS A 258 15.21 4.63 -24.20
C LYS A 258 14.13 4.14 -25.14
N ASN A 259 13.37 5.04 -25.76
CA ASN A 259 12.38 4.63 -26.76
C ASN A 259 13.07 3.91 -27.94
N PRO A 260 12.53 2.78 -28.43
CA PRO A 260 11.25 2.17 -28.05
C PRO A 260 11.31 1.09 -26.95
N TRP A 261 12.46 0.91 -26.30
CA TRP A 261 12.73 -0.16 -25.34
C TRP A 261 12.65 0.28 -23.88
N GLN A 262 11.68 1.15 -23.53
CA GLN A 262 11.54 1.65 -22.15
C GLN A 262 11.34 0.53 -21.13
N LEU A 263 10.71 -0.59 -21.52
CA LEU A 263 10.52 -1.75 -20.64
C LEU A 263 11.69 -2.72 -20.74
N GLU A 264 12.08 -3.10 -21.95
CA GLU A 264 13.13 -4.08 -22.24
C GLU A 264 14.52 -3.59 -21.82
N GLY A 265 14.76 -2.29 -21.83
CA GLY A 265 16.01 -1.69 -21.36
C GLY A 265 16.01 -1.32 -19.87
N ASN A 266 14.87 -1.43 -19.18
CA ASN A 266 14.80 -1.15 -17.75
C ASN A 266 15.41 -2.30 -16.95
N GLN A 267 16.68 -2.16 -16.59
CA GLN A 267 17.46 -3.19 -15.89
C GLN A 267 16.77 -3.73 -14.64
N ARG A 268 16.12 -2.86 -13.86
CA ARG A 268 15.46 -3.26 -12.60
C ARG A 268 14.25 -4.14 -12.88
N LEU A 269 13.47 -3.77 -13.88
CA LEU A 269 12.31 -4.54 -14.32
C LEU A 269 12.75 -5.88 -14.91
N VAL A 270 13.74 -5.89 -15.81
CA VAL A 270 14.26 -7.13 -16.41
C VAL A 270 14.85 -8.06 -15.34
N ARG A 271 15.62 -7.51 -14.38
CA ARG A 271 16.22 -8.27 -13.26
C ARG A 271 15.15 -8.98 -12.42
N TYR A 272 13.99 -8.38 -12.24
CA TYR A 272 12.88 -8.99 -11.52
C TYR A 272 12.47 -10.34 -12.13
N PHE A 273 12.46 -10.46 -13.46
CA PHE A 273 12.07 -11.69 -14.16
C PHE A 273 13.24 -12.66 -14.38
N LEU A 274 14.44 -12.14 -14.66
CA LEU A 274 15.58 -12.92 -15.13
C LEU A 274 16.59 -13.33 -14.04
N PHE A 275 16.43 -12.88 -12.80
CA PHE A 275 17.28 -13.31 -11.68
C PHE A 275 17.42 -14.85 -11.64
N PRO A 276 18.64 -15.41 -11.43
CA PRO A 276 19.89 -14.75 -11.03
C PRO A 276 20.81 -14.24 -12.15
N ARG A 277 20.40 -14.28 -13.41
CA ARG A 277 21.24 -13.93 -14.58
C ARG A 277 21.81 -12.53 -14.50
N ASN A 278 23.05 -12.36 -14.95
CA ASN A 278 23.71 -11.06 -14.98
C ASN A 278 23.23 -10.27 -16.20
N LEU A 279 22.97 -8.97 -16.02
CA LEU A 279 22.42 -8.10 -17.05
C LEU A 279 23.42 -7.00 -17.39
N TYR A 280 23.72 -6.88 -18.68
CA TYR A 280 24.64 -5.90 -19.26
C TYR A 280 23.89 -4.95 -20.18
N TYR A 281 24.44 -3.76 -20.36
CA TYR A 281 23.94 -2.74 -21.27
C TYR A 281 25.05 -2.31 -22.22
N GLU A 282 24.69 -1.84 -23.42
CA GLU A 282 25.63 -1.53 -24.51
C GLU A 282 26.70 -0.51 -24.11
N GLU A 283 26.37 0.45 -23.25
CA GLU A 283 27.28 1.49 -22.77
C GLU A 283 28.40 0.94 -21.85
N ASN A 284 28.29 -0.31 -21.37
CA ASN A 284 29.36 -0.95 -20.60
C ASN A 284 30.33 -1.68 -21.55
N PRO A 285 31.53 -1.14 -21.84
CA PRO A 285 32.43 -1.73 -22.85
C PRO A 285 32.88 -3.17 -22.55
N GLU A 286 32.76 -3.63 -21.29
CA GLU A 286 33.14 -4.97 -20.87
C GLU A 286 32.24 -6.07 -21.45
N TRP A 287 31.03 -5.74 -21.93
CA TRP A 287 30.04 -6.73 -22.34
C TRP A 287 30.53 -7.66 -23.45
N ARG A 288 31.38 -7.18 -24.36
CA ARG A 288 31.80 -7.91 -25.57
C ARG A 288 32.52 -9.24 -25.29
N ASN A 289 33.17 -9.37 -24.14
CA ASN A 289 33.97 -10.55 -23.81
C ASN A 289 33.32 -11.43 -22.74
N VAL A 290 32.17 -11.03 -22.19
CA VAL A 290 31.55 -11.71 -21.04
C VAL A 290 30.10 -12.12 -21.30
N VAL A 291 29.44 -11.53 -22.28
CA VAL A 291 28.04 -11.83 -22.58
C VAL A 291 27.93 -13.18 -23.28
N ASP A 292 26.98 -14.01 -22.83
CA ASP A 292 26.63 -15.28 -23.45
C ASP A 292 25.42 -15.13 -24.39
N TYR A 293 24.54 -14.15 -24.11
CA TYR A 293 23.31 -13.94 -24.87
C TYR A 293 23.00 -12.46 -25.12
N VAL A 294 22.41 -12.17 -26.27
CA VAL A 294 21.93 -10.83 -26.63
C VAL A 294 20.43 -10.90 -26.89
N MET A 295 19.64 -10.12 -26.17
CA MET A 295 18.19 -10.02 -26.43
C MET A 295 17.89 -9.56 -27.89
N ILE A 296 16.70 -9.86 -28.42
CA ILE A 296 16.18 -9.22 -29.63
C ILE A 296 14.88 -8.54 -29.27
N ALA A 297 14.79 -7.22 -29.44
CA ALA A 297 13.61 -6.46 -29.02
C ALA A 297 13.19 -5.47 -30.10
N TRP A 298 11.98 -5.64 -30.64
CA TRP A 298 11.42 -4.66 -31.55
C TRP A 298 11.22 -3.30 -30.87
N GLY A 299 10.60 -3.31 -29.68
CA GLY A 299 10.21 -2.12 -28.94
C GLY A 299 8.70 -2.00 -28.81
N ASN A 300 8.27 -1.25 -27.80
CA ASN A 300 6.89 -1.15 -27.39
C ASN A 300 6.16 0.02 -28.06
N GLU A 301 4.99 -0.24 -28.66
CA GLU A 301 4.18 0.78 -29.35
C GLU A 301 3.71 1.92 -28.45
N GLY A 302 3.61 1.68 -27.13
CA GLY A 302 3.32 2.72 -26.14
C GLY A 302 4.47 3.71 -25.92
N PHE A 303 5.66 3.41 -26.43
CA PHE A 303 6.85 4.25 -26.35
C PHE A 303 7.48 4.42 -27.73
N PRO A 304 6.78 5.02 -28.70
CA PRO A 304 7.29 5.10 -30.07
C PRO A 304 8.60 5.91 -30.11
N PRO A 305 9.54 5.53 -30.98
CA PRO A 305 10.75 6.30 -31.20
C PRO A 305 10.48 7.53 -32.08
N ALA A 306 11.49 8.36 -32.27
CA ALA A 306 11.39 9.54 -33.14
C ALA A 306 11.31 9.14 -34.62
N ASN A 307 12.09 8.14 -35.05
CA ASN A 307 12.10 7.62 -36.41
C ASN A 307 11.74 6.13 -36.44
N SER A 308 11.08 5.67 -37.50
CA SER A 308 10.75 4.24 -37.67
C SER A 308 11.99 3.32 -37.67
N ASP A 309 13.13 3.85 -38.11
CA ASP A 309 14.38 3.09 -38.22
C ASP A 309 15.03 2.85 -36.85
N ASP A 310 14.55 3.54 -35.80
CA ASP A 310 15.00 3.34 -34.43
C ASP A 310 14.39 2.07 -33.81
N TYR A 311 13.36 1.46 -34.40
CA TYR A 311 12.83 0.15 -33.96
C TYR A 311 13.81 -1.01 -34.20
N GLY A 312 13.74 -2.03 -33.35
CA GLY A 312 14.58 -3.22 -33.46
C GLY A 312 15.93 -3.08 -32.79
N TRP A 313 16.26 -4.02 -31.93
CA TRP A 313 17.53 -4.16 -31.24
C TRP A 313 17.97 -5.63 -31.32
N PRO A 314 19.27 -5.93 -31.50
CA PRO A 314 20.41 -5.01 -31.57
C PRO A 314 20.55 -4.29 -32.93
N LYS A 315 21.31 -3.18 -32.92
CA LYS A 315 21.57 -2.31 -34.08
C LYS A 315 22.86 -2.63 -34.85
N PHE A 316 23.54 -3.70 -34.45
CA PHE A 316 24.82 -4.13 -35.01
C PHE A 316 24.77 -5.62 -35.34
N SER A 317 25.56 -6.04 -36.31
CA SER A 317 25.67 -7.46 -36.67
C SER A 317 26.40 -8.24 -35.58
N ILE A 318 25.96 -9.48 -35.37
CA ILE A 318 26.48 -10.36 -34.34
C ILE A 318 26.71 -11.74 -34.96
N GLU A 319 27.95 -12.21 -34.90
CA GLU A 319 28.28 -13.60 -35.17
C GLU A 319 27.69 -14.48 -34.07
N ALA A 320 26.70 -15.29 -34.43
CA ALA A 320 25.88 -16.03 -33.49
C ALA A 320 26.07 -17.55 -33.67
N ASP A 321 26.11 -18.28 -32.56
CA ASP A 321 25.94 -19.74 -32.55
C ASP A 321 24.51 -20.07 -33.02
N SER A 322 23.54 -19.36 -32.44
CA SER A 322 22.12 -19.53 -32.76
C SER A 322 21.29 -18.29 -32.47
N VAL A 323 20.21 -18.14 -33.26
CA VAL A 323 19.20 -17.09 -33.07
C VAL A 323 17.84 -17.73 -32.81
N TYR A 324 17.21 -17.34 -31.71
CA TYR A 324 15.88 -17.76 -31.29
C TYR A 324 14.90 -16.62 -31.51
N TYR A 325 13.90 -16.82 -32.37
CA TYR A 325 12.79 -15.90 -32.57
C TYR A 325 11.56 -16.38 -31.82
N PHE A 326 10.97 -15.50 -31.03
CA PHE A 326 9.84 -15.80 -30.16
C PHE A 326 8.53 -15.28 -30.77
N ASP A 327 7.57 -16.18 -30.93
CA ASP A 327 6.17 -15.81 -31.09
C ASP A 327 5.57 -15.60 -29.69
N LEU A 328 5.40 -14.34 -29.29
CA LEU A 328 4.94 -13.97 -27.96
C LEU A 328 3.48 -14.36 -27.68
N ASN A 329 2.68 -14.63 -28.71
CA ASN A 329 1.29 -15.06 -28.57
C ASN A 329 1.20 -16.57 -28.35
N SER A 330 1.91 -17.35 -29.18
CA SER A 330 1.88 -18.81 -29.11
C SER A 330 2.94 -19.40 -28.17
N LYS A 331 3.86 -18.58 -27.65
CA LYS A 331 5.04 -18.97 -26.87
C LYS A 331 5.90 -20.02 -27.59
N ARG A 332 5.92 -19.98 -28.93
CA ARG A 332 6.74 -20.87 -29.76
C ARG A 332 8.06 -20.20 -30.11
N VAL A 333 9.07 -21.03 -30.36
CA VAL A 333 10.40 -20.59 -30.79
C VAL A 333 10.68 -21.09 -32.18
N LYS A 334 11.14 -20.18 -33.04
CA LYS A 334 11.78 -20.52 -34.32
C LYS A 334 13.28 -20.35 -34.16
N TYR A 335 14.03 -21.37 -34.56
CA TYR A 335 15.48 -21.43 -34.44
C TYR A 335 16.12 -21.24 -35.82
N ILE A 336 17.18 -20.44 -35.90
CA ILE A 336 17.99 -20.30 -37.11
C ILE A 336 19.47 -20.22 -36.74
N THR A 337 20.31 -20.94 -37.49
CA THR A 337 21.78 -20.87 -37.42
C THR A 337 22.29 -19.97 -38.54
N HIS A 338 22.37 -18.68 -38.27
CA HIS A 338 23.09 -17.72 -39.12
C HIS A 338 23.52 -16.51 -38.29
N GLU A 339 24.43 -15.72 -38.85
CA GLU A 339 24.79 -14.41 -38.34
C GLU A 339 23.55 -13.52 -38.19
N TYR A 340 23.39 -12.84 -37.05
CA TYR A 340 22.32 -11.86 -36.89
C TYR A 340 22.70 -10.58 -37.65
N ILE A 341 21.92 -10.23 -38.67
CA ILE A 341 22.11 -8.99 -39.45
C ILE A 341 20.90 -8.08 -39.21
N PRO A 342 21.04 -6.91 -38.56
CA PRO A 342 19.91 -6.05 -38.18
C PRO A 342 18.98 -5.67 -39.35
N SER A 343 19.53 -5.53 -40.56
CA SER A 343 18.78 -5.17 -41.76
C SER A 343 18.00 -6.32 -42.41
N ASP A 344 18.12 -7.55 -41.90
CA ASP A 344 17.35 -8.69 -42.40
C ASP A 344 15.86 -8.51 -42.09
N GLY A 345 15.00 -8.78 -43.08
CA GLY A 345 13.55 -8.69 -42.96
C GLY A 345 12.98 -9.60 -41.87
N TYR A 346 13.68 -10.68 -41.52
CA TYR A 346 13.31 -11.54 -40.38
C TYR A 346 13.37 -10.83 -39.02
N ASN A 347 14.19 -9.79 -38.89
CA ASN A 347 14.40 -9.06 -37.63
C ASN A 347 13.37 -7.95 -37.41
N ALA A 348 12.70 -7.51 -38.48
CA ALA A 348 11.64 -6.50 -38.39
C ALA A 348 10.44 -7.04 -37.60
N GLY A 349 10.00 -6.28 -36.58
CA GLY A 349 8.90 -6.69 -35.70
C GLY A 349 9.21 -7.84 -34.74
N SER A 350 10.47 -8.29 -34.67
CA SER A 350 10.81 -9.53 -33.97
C SER A 350 11.19 -9.33 -32.51
N TYR A 351 10.93 -10.38 -31.71
CA TYR A 351 11.42 -10.54 -30.36
C TYR A 351 12.16 -11.87 -30.28
N GLY A 352 13.20 -11.96 -29.45
CA GLY A 352 14.06 -13.13 -29.50
C GLY A 352 15.28 -13.06 -28.60
N LEU A 353 16.23 -13.94 -28.89
CA LEU A 353 17.48 -14.09 -28.17
C LEU A 353 18.54 -14.61 -29.14
N ILE A 354 19.74 -14.06 -29.05
CA ILE A 354 20.93 -14.50 -29.78
C ILE A 354 21.85 -15.16 -28.77
N LYS A 355 22.38 -16.34 -29.09
CA LYS A 355 23.40 -17.01 -28.29
C LYS A 355 24.76 -16.83 -28.94
N LEU A 356 25.73 -16.38 -28.15
CA LEU A 356 27.12 -16.21 -28.56
C LEU A 356 27.92 -17.51 -28.36
N ASN A 357 29.06 -17.61 -29.05
CA ASN A 357 29.96 -18.77 -29.03
C ASN A 357 30.79 -18.87 -27.75
#